data_AF-A0A1Y0MK32-F1
#
_entry.id   AF-A0A1Y0MK32-F1
#
_cell.length_a   1.000
_cell.length_b   1.000
_cell.length_c   1.000
_cell.angle_alpha   90.00
_cell.angle_beta   90.00
_cell.angle_gamma   90.00
#
_symmetry.space_group_name_H-M   'P 1'
#
loop_
_entity.id
_entity.type
_entity.pdbx_description
1 polymer ?
#
loop_
_entity_poly.entity_id
_entity_poly.type
_entity_poly.pdbx_seq_one_letter_code
_entity_poly.pdbx_strand_id
1 'polypeptide(L)'
;MKKITILLVLVAFVVSCGSKKKVERALTSGNYNKAISKAVKQLQNNKDAKRKQDYILLLKDAYDKANDRDIEAITGLKTSKNPEFYRRIYETYNALANRQNAVKPLLPLSVNGREVFFKQKDYTNEIVKARENVSDFYYEKGIALLEGDDKFQIRNAYNTLAYIEDINPNYEKTRELMQEAHERGTAHVIVDIENQTRQIIPRRLEDALLDFDTYGLNQFWTQYHADENEDMNYDYAMQLQLARINISPEQVREREVVRQQRVKDGWQYRLDANGNVAKDSLGNDIKEDKIITVRARVFETEQFKQAEVLANVVFTDLKAQETIEQFNINSGFVFEHFYATFRGDRRALNNDDRNLIRNRPIPFPTNEQMIFDSGEDLKLKLKDIISDYKL
;
A
#
# COMPACT_ATOMS: atom_id res chain seq x y z
N MET A 1 44.99 -6.10 -11.52
CA MET A 1 44.44 -4.72 -11.45
C MET A 1 44.15 -4.12 -12.83
N LYS A 2 45.06 -4.16 -13.83
CA LYS A 2 44.84 -3.62 -15.19
C LYS A 2 43.59 -4.16 -15.94
N LYS A 3 43.20 -5.42 -15.72
CA LYS A 3 42.01 -6.02 -16.35
C LYS A 3 40.67 -5.53 -15.75
N ILE A 4 40.65 -5.19 -14.46
CA ILE A 4 39.44 -4.64 -13.79
C ILE A 4 39.22 -3.19 -14.22
N THR A 5 40.28 -2.39 -14.36
CA THR A 5 40.18 -1.02 -14.86
C THR A 5 39.68 -0.94 -16.31
N ILE A 6 40.07 -1.89 -17.17
CA ILE A 6 39.58 -1.95 -18.56
C ILE A 6 38.09 -2.31 -18.59
N LEU A 7 37.65 -3.24 -17.74
CA LEU A 7 36.24 -3.63 -17.63
C LEU A 7 35.37 -2.47 -17.09
N LEU A 8 35.86 -1.73 -16.09
CA LEU A 8 35.17 -0.56 -15.52
C LEU A 8 35.07 0.60 -16.51
N VAL A 9 36.10 0.83 -17.33
CA VAL A 9 36.07 1.81 -18.43
C VAL A 9 35.08 1.37 -19.52
N LEU A 10 35.04 0.08 -19.88
CA LEU A 10 34.10 -0.42 -20.89
C LEU A 10 32.64 -0.28 -20.45
N VAL A 11 32.33 -0.59 -19.18
CA VAL A 11 30.98 -0.43 -18.62
C VAL A 11 30.58 1.05 -18.55
N ALA A 12 31.51 1.96 -18.26
CA ALA A 12 31.24 3.41 -18.28
C ALA A 12 30.92 3.95 -19.69
N PHE A 13 31.51 3.37 -20.75
CA PHE A 13 31.23 3.76 -22.14
C PHE A 13 29.84 3.30 -22.63
N VAL A 14 29.35 2.12 -22.22
CA VAL A 14 28.03 1.61 -22.62
C VAL A 14 26.89 2.42 -21.99
N VAL A 15 27.06 2.87 -20.73
CA VAL A 15 26.07 3.72 -20.04
C VAL A 15 25.94 5.11 -20.68
N SER A 16 27.03 5.66 -21.22
CA SER A 16 27.03 6.99 -21.86
C SER A 16 26.36 7.01 -23.24
N CYS A 17 26.42 5.93 -24.02
CA CYS A 17 25.76 5.85 -25.33
C CYS A 17 24.25 5.51 -25.24
N GLY A 18 23.84 4.78 -24.20
CA GLY A 18 22.45 4.38 -24.01
C GLY A 18 21.48 5.56 -23.76
N SER A 19 21.96 6.65 -23.16
CA SER A 19 21.15 7.83 -22.86
C SER A 19 20.83 8.66 -24.11
N LYS A 20 21.80 8.87 -25.02
CA LYS A 20 21.60 9.58 -26.29
C LYS A 20 20.60 8.84 -27.18
N LYS A 21 20.80 7.53 -27.36
CA LYS A 21 19.90 6.67 -28.14
C LYS A 21 18.46 6.67 -27.60
N LYS A 22 18.28 6.86 -26.29
CA LYS A 22 16.96 7.00 -25.66
C LYS A 22 16.27 8.34 -25.96
N VAL A 23 17.03 9.41 -26.23
CA VAL A 23 16.51 10.71 -26.67
C VAL A 23 16.16 10.61 -28.15
N GLU A 24 17.08 10.13 -28.99
CA GLU A 24 16.86 9.92 -30.43
C GLU A 24 15.62 9.08 -30.70
N ARG A 25 15.48 7.93 -30.02
CA ARG A 25 14.28 7.07 -30.17
C ARG A 25 12.99 7.80 -29.82
N ALA A 26 12.99 8.65 -28.80
CA ALA A 26 11.80 9.40 -28.41
C ALA A 26 11.47 10.50 -29.42
N LEU A 27 12.50 11.14 -29.99
CA LEU A 27 12.38 12.13 -31.04
C LEU A 27 11.84 11.51 -32.33
N THR A 28 12.42 10.40 -32.80
CA THR A 28 11.99 9.72 -34.03
C THR A 28 10.61 9.06 -33.89
N SER A 29 10.19 8.70 -32.68
CA SER A 29 8.85 8.18 -32.41
C SER A 29 7.78 9.28 -32.22
N GLY A 30 8.10 10.55 -32.47
CA GLY A 30 7.17 11.68 -32.29
C GLY A 30 6.87 12.04 -30.82
N ASN A 31 7.56 11.42 -29.86
CA ASN A 31 7.40 11.71 -28.44
C ASN A 31 8.35 12.83 -28.00
N TYR A 32 8.12 14.01 -28.54
CA TYR A 32 9.00 15.16 -28.39
C TYR A 32 9.15 15.62 -26.94
N ASN A 33 8.06 15.65 -26.15
CA ASN A 33 8.14 16.04 -24.73
C ASN A 33 9.04 15.10 -23.92
N LYS A 34 9.03 13.78 -24.22
CA LYS A 34 9.95 12.82 -23.60
C LYS A 34 11.38 12.95 -24.10
N ALA A 35 11.58 13.35 -25.35
CA ALA A 35 12.91 13.67 -25.87
C ALA A 35 13.49 14.91 -25.15
N ILE A 36 12.68 15.97 -25.02
CA ILE A 36 13.01 17.21 -24.31
C ILE A 36 13.36 16.93 -22.86
N SER A 37 12.49 16.26 -22.10
CA SER A 37 12.74 16.01 -20.66
C SER A 37 14.02 15.21 -20.42
N LYS A 38 14.30 14.21 -21.27
CA LYS A 38 15.55 13.45 -21.21
C LYS A 38 16.76 14.30 -21.59
N ALA A 39 16.66 15.11 -22.64
CA ALA A 39 17.76 15.97 -23.07
C ALA A 39 18.08 17.05 -22.03
N VAL A 40 17.05 17.71 -21.48
CA VAL A 40 17.17 18.65 -20.36
C VAL A 40 17.88 18.00 -19.18
N LYS A 41 17.44 16.80 -18.75
CA LYS A 41 18.09 16.05 -17.67
C LYS A 41 19.57 15.77 -17.94
N GLN A 42 19.93 15.50 -19.20
CA GLN A 42 21.33 15.29 -19.57
C GLN A 42 22.13 16.60 -19.59
N LEU A 43 21.50 17.74 -19.85
CA LEU A 43 22.16 19.05 -19.93
C LEU A 43 22.24 19.77 -18.59
N GLN A 44 21.48 19.37 -17.57
CA GLN A 44 21.51 19.97 -16.23
C GLN A 44 22.93 20.01 -15.61
N ASN A 45 23.76 18.99 -15.88
CA ASN A 45 25.11 18.90 -15.34
C ASN A 45 26.15 19.15 -16.43
N ASN A 46 26.90 20.26 -16.29
CA ASN A 46 27.97 20.66 -17.20
C ASN A 46 27.49 20.78 -18.66
N LYS A 47 26.53 21.67 -18.88
CA LYS A 47 25.85 21.91 -20.16
C LYS A 47 26.80 22.25 -21.32
N ASP A 48 27.96 22.84 -21.02
CA ASP A 48 28.93 23.32 -22.01
C ASP A 48 29.97 22.24 -22.44
N ALA A 49 29.92 21.04 -21.85
CA ALA A 49 30.85 19.97 -22.19
C ALA A 49 30.70 19.52 -23.65
N LYS A 50 31.82 19.28 -24.35
CA LYS A 50 31.84 18.85 -25.77
C LYS A 50 30.93 17.64 -26.06
N ARG A 51 30.93 16.64 -25.17
CA ARG A 51 30.06 15.44 -25.28
C ARG A 51 28.56 15.71 -25.15
N LYS A 52 28.17 16.92 -24.68
CA LYS A 52 26.78 17.32 -24.47
C LYS A 52 26.18 18.08 -25.64
N GLN A 53 27.00 18.51 -26.60
CA GLN A 53 26.55 19.23 -27.79
C GLN A 53 25.49 18.46 -28.60
N ASP A 54 25.61 17.13 -28.70
CA ASP A 54 24.59 16.29 -29.34
C ASP A 54 23.22 16.39 -28.64
N TYR A 55 23.19 16.48 -27.32
CA TYR A 55 21.95 16.67 -26.58
C TYR A 55 21.34 18.05 -26.81
N ILE A 56 22.17 19.08 -27.05
CA ILE A 56 21.69 20.42 -27.41
C ILE A 56 20.97 20.37 -28.76
N LEU A 57 21.55 19.69 -29.75
CA LEU A 57 20.93 19.53 -31.08
C LEU A 57 19.63 18.72 -31.01
N LEU A 58 19.63 17.61 -30.27
CA LEU A 58 18.43 16.80 -30.07
C LEU A 58 17.34 17.55 -29.29
N LEU A 59 17.74 18.35 -28.30
CA LEU A 59 16.82 19.21 -27.56
C LEU A 59 16.19 20.25 -28.49
N LYS A 60 17.01 20.89 -29.33
CA LYS A 60 16.56 21.89 -30.30
C LYS A 60 15.56 21.31 -31.30
N ASP A 61 15.89 20.17 -31.93
CA ASP A 61 14.99 19.52 -32.89
C ASP A 61 13.67 19.09 -32.24
N ALA A 62 13.75 18.49 -31.04
CA ALA A 62 12.55 18.10 -30.30
C ALA A 62 11.70 19.32 -29.88
N TYR A 63 12.34 20.40 -29.46
CA TYR A 63 11.68 21.63 -29.02
C TYR A 63 10.92 22.30 -30.16
N ASP A 64 11.57 22.48 -31.32
CA ASP A 64 10.94 23.10 -32.49
C ASP A 64 9.77 22.27 -32.99
N LYS A 65 9.98 20.96 -33.22
CA LYS A 65 8.93 20.04 -33.69
C LYS A 65 7.75 19.97 -32.74
N ALA A 66 7.99 20.00 -31.43
CA ALA A 66 6.91 20.00 -30.45
C ALA A 66 6.12 21.31 -30.48
N ASN A 67 6.80 22.45 -30.59
CA ASN A 67 6.15 23.75 -30.65
C ASN A 67 5.32 23.89 -31.92
N ASP A 68 5.88 23.56 -33.08
CA ASP A 68 5.19 23.67 -34.36
C ASP A 68 3.93 22.80 -34.36
N ARG A 69 4.06 21.53 -33.96
CA ARG A 69 2.93 20.60 -33.84
C ARG A 69 1.82 21.13 -32.93
N ASP A 70 2.20 21.63 -31.75
CA ASP A 70 1.23 22.07 -30.75
C ASP A 70 0.54 23.39 -31.17
N ILE A 71 1.25 24.30 -31.84
CA ILE A 71 0.70 25.53 -32.42
C ILE A 71 -0.26 25.22 -33.57
N GLU A 72 0.11 24.31 -34.47
CA GLU A 72 -0.76 23.83 -35.55
C GLU A 72 -2.02 23.18 -34.99
N ALA A 73 -1.88 22.32 -33.98
CA ALA A 73 -3.01 21.67 -33.32
C ALA A 73 -3.97 22.69 -32.71
N ILE A 74 -3.46 23.68 -31.96
CA ILE A 74 -4.29 24.75 -31.39
C ILE A 74 -5.03 25.51 -32.49
N THR A 75 -4.35 25.83 -33.60
CA THR A 75 -4.93 26.57 -34.73
C THR A 75 -6.09 25.78 -35.36
N GLY A 76 -5.89 24.49 -35.59
CA GLY A 76 -6.95 23.60 -36.07
C GLY A 76 -8.13 23.49 -35.11
N LEU A 77 -7.88 23.27 -33.81
CA LEU A 77 -8.93 23.13 -32.80
C LEU A 77 -9.76 24.42 -32.66
N LYS A 78 -9.11 25.59 -32.65
CA LYS A 78 -9.79 26.89 -32.60
C LYS A 78 -10.68 27.16 -33.82
N THR A 79 -10.30 26.64 -34.98
CA THR A 79 -11.06 26.85 -36.23
C THR A 79 -12.42 26.15 -36.20
N SER A 80 -12.53 25.01 -35.51
CA SER A 80 -13.78 24.26 -35.37
C SER A 80 -14.85 24.96 -34.50
N LYS A 81 -14.44 25.91 -33.65
CA LYS A 81 -15.29 26.58 -32.64
C LYS A 81 -16.09 25.61 -31.75
N ASN A 82 -15.66 24.36 -31.60
CA ASN A 82 -16.32 23.37 -30.76
C ASN A 82 -15.84 23.46 -29.30
N PRO A 83 -16.73 23.73 -28.31
CA PRO A 83 -16.37 23.80 -26.89
C PRO A 83 -15.74 22.53 -26.32
N GLU A 84 -16.02 21.36 -26.88
CA GLU A 84 -15.41 20.08 -26.47
C GLU A 84 -13.87 20.07 -26.63
N PHE A 85 -13.31 21.01 -27.39
CA PHE A 85 -11.86 21.17 -27.54
C PHE A 85 -11.22 22.19 -26.60
N TYR A 86 -12.00 22.95 -25.81
CA TYR A 86 -11.46 24.00 -24.93
C TYR A 86 -10.42 23.47 -23.94
N ARG A 87 -10.69 22.31 -23.32
CA ARG A 87 -9.73 21.61 -22.46
C ARG A 87 -8.42 21.32 -23.18
N ARG A 88 -8.49 20.70 -24.36
CA ARG A 88 -7.30 20.37 -25.15
C ARG A 88 -6.51 21.61 -25.54
N ILE A 89 -7.19 22.71 -25.90
CA ILE A 89 -6.55 23.99 -26.23
C ILE A 89 -5.80 24.54 -25.00
N TYR A 90 -6.47 24.61 -23.84
CA TYR A 90 -5.88 25.08 -22.59
C TYR A 90 -4.65 24.25 -22.17
N GLU A 91 -4.78 22.92 -22.14
CA GLU A 91 -3.69 22.00 -21.79
C GLU A 91 -2.51 22.11 -22.77
N THR A 92 -2.78 22.34 -24.06
CA THR A 92 -1.72 22.50 -25.09
C THR A 92 -0.97 23.83 -24.91
N TYR A 93 -1.66 24.92 -24.56
CA TYR A 93 -1.00 26.19 -24.21
C TYR A 93 -0.11 26.04 -22.96
N ASN A 94 -0.59 25.35 -21.93
CA ASN A 94 0.23 25.03 -20.76
C ASN A 94 1.44 24.17 -21.12
N ALA A 95 1.29 23.18 -22.00
CA ALA A 95 2.40 22.37 -22.47
C ALA A 95 3.49 23.20 -23.18
N LEU A 96 3.09 24.16 -24.02
CA LEU A 96 4.01 25.11 -24.67
C LEU A 96 4.79 25.94 -23.63
N ALA A 97 4.10 26.52 -22.65
CA ALA A 97 4.73 27.31 -21.59
C ALA A 97 5.65 26.46 -20.70
N ASN A 98 5.21 25.27 -20.28
CA ASN A 98 6.00 24.34 -19.47
C ASN A 98 7.26 23.88 -20.19
N ARG A 99 7.17 23.63 -21.51
CA ARG A 99 8.32 23.31 -22.34
C ARG A 99 9.35 24.44 -22.37
N GLN A 100 8.91 25.68 -22.53
CA GLN A 100 9.77 26.85 -22.45
C GLN A 100 10.44 26.95 -21.08
N ASN A 101 9.68 26.81 -20.00
CA ASN A 101 10.18 26.88 -18.63
C ASN A 101 11.19 25.76 -18.31
N ALA A 102 11.03 24.57 -18.91
CA ALA A 102 11.99 23.48 -18.73
C ALA A 102 13.34 23.75 -19.42
N VAL A 103 13.34 24.48 -20.54
CA VAL A 103 14.55 24.80 -21.32
C VAL A 103 15.22 26.08 -20.84
N LYS A 104 14.45 27.07 -20.39
CA LYS A 104 14.91 28.41 -20.01
C LYS A 104 16.12 28.42 -19.05
N PRO A 105 16.21 27.58 -18.00
CA PRO A 105 17.36 27.56 -17.08
C PRO A 105 18.67 27.09 -17.72
N LEU A 106 18.61 26.39 -18.85
CA LEU A 106 19.79 25.90 -19.56
C LEU A 106 20.37 26.93 -20.52
N LEU A 107 19.61 27.97 -20.87
CA LEU A 107 20.03 28.97 -21.84
C LEU A 107 21.04 29.96 -21.19
N PRO A 108 22.04 30.44 -21.95
CA PRO A 108 22.31 30.12 -23.35
C PRO A 108 22.97 28.74 -23.52
N LEU A 109 22.68 28.08 -24.65
CA LEU A 109 23.29 26.81 -25.05
C LEU A 109 24.09 27.02 -26.34
N SER A 110 25.29 26.45 -26.41
CA SER A 110 26.19 26.65 -27.56
C SER A 110 26.76 25.34 -28.09
N VAL A 111 26.87 25.25 -29.41
CA VAL A 111 27.50 24.13 -30.13
C VAL A 111 28.66 24.70 -30.93
N ASN A 112 29.88 24.18 -30.71
CA ASN A 112 31.11 24.67 -31.35
C ASN A 112 31.31 26.19 -31.22
N GLY A 113 31.00 26.76 -30.05
CA GLY A 113 31.15 28.19 -29.79
C GLY A 113 30.07 29.09 -30.42
N ARG A 114 29.08 28.50 -31.11
CA ARG A 114 27.92 29.23 -31.66
C ARG A 114 26.69 28.96 -30.81
N GLU A 115 25.98 30.01 -30.43
CA GLU A 115 24.73 29.90 -29.67
C GLU A 115 23.64 29.23 -30.50
N VAL A 116 22.88 28.33 -29.87
CA VAL A 116 21.70 27.68 -30.43
C VAL A 116 20.47 28.44 -29.94
N PHE A 117 19.79 29.12 -30.85
CA PHE A 117 18.63 29.95 -30.53
C PHE A 117 17.36 29.12 -30.30
N PHE A 118 16.70 29.32 -29.17
CA PHE A 118 15.39 28.75 -28.86
C PHE A 118 14.33 29.86 -28.90
N LYS A 119 13.38 29.78 -29.85
CA LYS A 119 12.29 30.73 -29.97
C LYS A 119 11.42 30.69 -28.71
N GLN A 120 11.26 31.83 -28.04
CA GLN A 120 10.39 31.98 -26.87
C GLN A 120 9.22 32.90 -27.25
N LYS A 121 8.02 32.52 -26.83
CA LYS A 121 6.81 33.35 -26.92
C LYS A 121 6.11 33.34 -25.56
N ASP A 122 5.66 34.51 -25.11
CA ASP A 122 4.78 34.58 -23.94
C ASP A 122 3.36 34.12 -24.33
N TYR A 123 2.85 33.10 -23.64
CA TYR A 123 1.51 32.54 -23.83
C TYR A 123 0.56 32.88 -22.68
N THR A 124 0.98 33.73 -21.73
CA THR A 124 0.22 34.02 -20.50
C THR A 124 -1.22 34.45 -20.80
N ASN A 125 -1.40 35.38 -21.74
CA ASN A 125 -2.73 35.86 -22.11
C ASN A 125 -3.59 34.78 -22.79
N GLU A 126 -2.99 33.94 -23.63
CA GLU A 126 -3.69 32.82 -24.25
C GLU A 126 -4.07 31.74 -23.23
N ILE A 127 -3.23 31.47 -22.23
CA ILE A 127 -3.50 30.53 -21.14
C ILE A 127 -4.66 31.04 -20.29
N VAL A 128 -4.63 32.31 -19.87
CA VAL A 128 -5.72 32.91 -19.06
C VAL A 128 -7.04 32.82 -19.83
N LYS A 129 -7.08 33.25 -21.10
CA LYS A 129 -8.32 33.17 -21.91
C LYS A 129 -8.79 31.74 -22.13
N ALA A 130 -7.88 30.80 -22.39
CA ALA A 130 -8.24 29.41 -22.59
C ALA A 130 -8.75 28.76 -21.30
N ARG A 131 -8.20 29.17 -20.14
CA ARG A 131 -8.65 28.75 -18.80
C ARG A 131 -10.06 29.23 -18.51
N GLU A 132 -10.37 30.50 -18.76
CA GLU A 132 -11.74 31.01 -18.56
C GLU A 132 -12.72 30.25 -19.45
N ASN A 133 -12.46 30.14 -20.76
CA ASN A 133 -13.35 29.42 -21.70
C ASN A 133 -13.62 27.96 -21.29
N VAL A 134 -12.59 27.22 -20.84
CA VAL A 134 -12.79 25.84 -20.39
C VAL A 134 -13.52 25.79 -19.04
N SER A 135 -13.28 26.75 -18.14
CA SER A 135 -13.98 26.84 -16.86
C SER A 135 -15.47 27.11 -17.09
N ASP A 136 -15.82 28.12 -17.90
CA ASP A 136 -17.19 28.44 -18.33
C ASP A 136 -17.91 27.19 -18.88
N PHE A 137 -17.30 26.52 -19.86
CA PHE A 137 -17.92 25.37 -20.52
C PHE A 137 -18.11 24.18 -19.57
N TYR A 138 -17.11 23.87 -18.74
CA TYR A 138 -17.21 22.77 -17.79
C TYR A 138 -18.16 23.09 -16.63
N TYR A 139 -18.32 24.37 -16.27
CA TYR A 139 -19.25 24.81 -15.23
C TYR A 139 -20.70 24.54 -15.66
N GLU A 140 -21.08 24.99 -16.86
CA GLU A 140 -22.40 24.71 -17.46
C GLU A 140 -22.64 23.20 -17.63
N LYS A 141 -21.62 22.46 -18.07
CA LYS A 141 -21.68 20.99 -18.19
C LYS A 141 -21.86 20.31 -16.83
N GLY A 142 -21.19 20.80 -15.79
CA GLY A 142 -21.31 20.32 -14.42
C GLY A 142 -22.72 20.52 -13.88
N ILE A 143 -23.29 21.72 -14.07
CA ILE A 143 -24.68 22.02 -13.70
C ILE A 143 -25.66 21.10 -14.44
N ALA A 144 -25.51 20.95 -15.75
CA ALA A 144 -26.38 20.07 -16.54
C ALA A 144 -26.35 18.61 -16.06
N LEU A 145 -25.19 18.11 -15.62
CA LEU A 145 -25.05 16.78 -15.04
C LEU A 145 -25.70 16.64 -13.65
N LEU A 146 -25.95 17.75 -12.94
CA LEU A 146 -26.62 17.78 -11.63
C LEU A 146 -28.15 17.91 -11.73
N GLU A 147 -28.71 18.14 -12.92
CA GLU A 147 -30.17 18.31 -13.09
C GLU A 147 -30.96 17.03 -12.80
N GLY A 148 -30.35 15.84 -12.97
CA GLY A 148 -30.97 14.54 -12.71
C GLY A 148 -30.58 13.92 -11.37
N ASP A 149 -31.21 12.79 -11.04
CA ASP A 149 -30.96 12.02 -9.80
C ASP A 149 -30.09 10.77 -10.00
N ASP A 150 -29.53 10.59 -11.21
CA ASP A 150 -28.63 9.48 -11.48
C ASP A 150 -27.28 9.70 -10.78
N LYS A 151 -26.98 8.89 -9.77
CA LYS A 151 -25.76 9.02 -8.97
C LYS A 151 -24.49 8.93 -9.81
N PHE A 152 -24.46 8.14 -10.90
CA PHE A 152 -23.28 8.07 -11.77
C PHE A 152 -23.09 9.38 -12.57
N GLN A 153 -24.16 10.00 -13.06
CA GLN A 153 -24.11 11.32 -13.69
C GLN A 153 -23.67 12.40 -12.71
N ILE A 154 -24.21 12.40 -11.49
CA ILE A 154 -23.82 13.33 -10.43
C ILE A 154 -22.34 13.17 -10.06
N ARG A 155 -21.84 11.94 -9.95
CA ARG A 155 -20.40 11.65 -9.75
C ARG A 155 -19.55 12.21 -10.90
N ASN A 156 -20.05 12.16 -12.14
CA ASN A 156 -19.39 12.79 -13.28
C ASN A 156 -19.44 14.33 -13.21
N ALA A 157 -20.50 14.92 -12.66
CA ALA A 157 -20.55 16.35 -12.38
C ALA A 157 -19.45 16.77 -11.41
N TYR A 158 -19.28 16.04 -10.30
CA TYR A 158 -18.20 16.26 -9.35
C TYR A 158 -16.83 16.25 -10.03
N ASN A 159 -16.53 15.23 -10.84
CA ASN A 159 -15.25 15.14 -11.54
C ASN A 159 -15.04 16.28 -12.55
N THR A 160 -16.12 16.72 -13.21
CA THR A 160 -16.12 17.85 -14.15
C THR A 160 -15.80 19.16 -13.43
N LEU A 161 -16.44 19.40 -12.29
CA LEU A 161 -16.23 20.59 -11.45
C LEU A 161 -14.86 20.56 -10.74
N ALA A 162 -14.41 19.40 -10.28
CA ALA A 162 -13.09 19.22 -9.68
C ALA A 162 -11.95 19.59 -10.64
N TYR A 163 -12.14 19.35 -11.94
CA TYR A 163 -11.19 19.81 -12.96
C TYR A 163 -11.13 21.34 -13.03
N ILE A 164 -12.26 22.04 -12.88
CA ILE A 164 -12.29 23.50 -12.81
C ILE A 164 -11.53 23.99 -11.59
N GLU A 165 -11.79 23.39 -10.41
CA GLU A 165 -11.13 23.78 -9.16
C GLU A 165 -9.60 23.59 -9.22
N ASP A 166 -9.09 22.58 -9.94
CA ASP A 166 -7.65 22.37 -10.16
C ASP A 166 -7.02 23.49 -11.01
N ILE A 167 -7.70 23.94 -12.06
CA ILE A 167 -7.14 24.89 -13.02
C ILE A 167 -7.45 26.35 -12.69
N ASN A 168 -8.60 26.61 -12.06
CA ASN A 168 -9.15 27.91 -11.72
C ASN A 168 -9.85 27.85 -10.34
N PRO A 169 -9.09 27.82 -9.24
CA PRO A 169 -9.65 27.67 -7.90
C PRO A 169 -10.63 28.77 -7.52
N ASN A 170 -11.72 28.44 -6.82
CA ASN A 170 -12.82 29.36 -6.48
C ASN A 170 -13.53 29.98 -7.69
N TYR A 171 -13.55 29.28 -8.82
CA TYR A 171 -14.34 29.70 -9.97
C TYR A 171 -15.84 29.60 -9.65
N GLU A 172 -16.53 30.74 -9.63
CA GLU A 172 -17.96 30.83 -9.33
C GLU A 172 -18.35 30.03 -8.07
N LYS A 173 -19.37 29.16 -8.16
CA LYS A 173 -19.83 28.28 -7.09
C LYS A 173 -19.31 26.84 -7.21
N THR A 174 -18.20 26.63 -7.91
CA THR A 174 -17.68 25.27 -8.21
C THR A 174 -17.57 24.40 -6.95
N ARG A 175 -17.07 24.95 -5.84
CA ARG A 175 -16.92 24.20 -4.58
C ARG A 175 -18.25 23.80 -3.93
N GLU A 176 -19.24 24.70 -3.96
CA GLU A 176 -20.59 24.42 -3.45
C GLU A 176 -21.24 23.30 -4.27
N LEU A 177 -21.15 23.39 -5.60
CA LEU A 177 -21.68 22.37 -6.50
C LEU A 177 -20.94 21.04 -6.38
N MET A 178 -19.63 21.05 -6.11
CA MET A 178 -18.88 19.83 -5.79
C MET A 178 -19.38 19.20 -4.49
N GLN A 179 -19.66 20.00 -3.45
CA GLN A 179 -20.22 19.47 -2.21
C GLN A 179 -21.62 18.88 -2.46
N GLU A 180 -22.49 19.59 -3.17
CA GLU A 180 -23.82 19.09 -3.55
C GLU A 180 -23.71 17.77 -4.35
N ALA A 181 -22.81 17.73 -5.34
CA ALA A 181 -22.56 16.53 -6.13
C ALA A 181 -22.06 15.36 -5.26
N HIS A 182 -21.20 15.65 -4.28
CA HIS A 182 -20.70 14.66 -3.34
C HIS A 182 -21.82 14.09 -2.47
N GLU A 183 -22.63 14.96 -1.87
CA GLU A 183 -23.78 14.58 -1.04
C GLU A 183 -24.80 13.74 -1.83
N ARG A 184 -25.22 14.22 -3.01
CA ARG A 184 -26.24 13.52 -3.83
C ARG A 184 -25.69 12.27 -4.53
N GLY A 185 -24.40 12.25 -4.87
CA GLY A 185 -23.75 11.13 -5.54
C GLY A 185 -23.27 10.02 -4.60
N THR A 186 -23.30 10.25 -3.29
CA THR A 186 -22.94 9.26 -2.27
C THR A 186 -24.00 8.18 -2.21
N ALA A 187 -23.57 6.92 -2.28
CA ALA A 187 -24.42 5.77 -2.03
C ALA A 187 -24.53 5.52 -0.53
N HIS A 188 -25.75 5.30 -0.05
CA HIS A 188 -26.00 4.96 1.35
C HIS A 188 -26.27 3.47 1.48
N VAL A 189 -25.48 2.82 2.33
CA VAL A 189 -25.53 1.38 2.57
C VAL A 189 -26.00 1.13 3.99
N ILE A 190 -27.15 0.49 4.16
CA ILE A 190 -27.59 0.01 5.48
C ILE A 190 -26.85 -1.29 5.79
N VAL A 191 -26.38 -1.44 7.02
CA VAL A 191 -25.61 -2.60 7.45
C VAL A 191 -26.34 -3.33 8.56
N ASP A 192 -26.42 -4.64 8.43
CA ASP A 192 -27.05 -5.50 9.43
C ASP A 192 -26.26 -6.79 9.65
N ILE A 193 -26.43 -7.40 10.83
CA ILE A 193 -25.84 -8.69 11.18
C ILE A 193 -26.94 -9.72 11.27
N GLU A 194 -26.86 -10.74 10.42
CA GLU A 194 -27.79 -11.86 10.45
C GLU A 194 -27.15 -13.04 11.19
N ASN A 195 -27.63 -13.35 12.39
CA ASN A 195 -27.19 -14.55 13.10
C ASN A 195 -27.95 -15.80 12.61
N GLN A 196 -27.35 -16.51 11.64
CA GLN A 196 -27.86 -17.80 11.16
C GLN A 196 -27.36 -18.99 11.99
N THR A 197 -26.59 -18.73 13.05
CA THR A 197 -26.08 -19.77 13.94
C THR A 197 -27.15 -20.22 14.95
N ARG A 198 -26.95 -21.39 15.56
CA ARG A 198 -27.74 -21.83 16.72
C ARG A 198 -27.16 -21.36 18.06
N GLN A 199 -26.20 -20.45 18.02
CA GLN A 199 -25.49 -19.97 19.20
C GLN A 199 -25.96 -18.54 19.54
N ILE A 200 -25.98 -18.24 20.84
CA ILE A 200 -26.24 -16.87 21.30
C ILE A 200 -24.96 -16.09 21.08
N ILE A 201 -25.06 -15.03 20.29
CA ILE A 201 -23.96 -14.09 20.07
C ILE A 201 -23.92 -13.12 21.25
N PRO A 202 -22.76 -12.91 21.89
CA PRO A 202 -22.62 -11.89 22.91
C PRO A 202 -22.92 -10.51 22.32
N ARG A 203 -23.81 -9.71 22.95
CA ARG A 203 -24.13 -8.34 22.49
C ARG A 203 -22.89 -7.49 22.24
N ARG A 204 -21.88 -7.62 23.11
CA ARG A 204 -20.61 -6.91 22.95
C ARG A 204 -19.90 -7.21 21.62
N LEU A 205 -20.05 -8.42 21.06
CA LEU A 205 -19.52 -8.76 19.75
C LEU A 205 -20.35 -8.11 18.64
N GLU A 206 -21.67 -8.15 18.75
CA GLU A 206 -22.59 -7.49 17.83
C GLU A 206 -22.32 -5.98 17.73
N ASP A 207 -22.25 -5.29 18.89
CA ASP A 207 -21.89 -3.88 18.98
C ASP A 207 -20.51 -3.59 18.34
N ALA A 208 -19.51 -4.43 18.63
CA ALA A 208 -18.16 -4.26 18.10
C ALA A 208 -18.04 -4.50 16.59
N LEU A 209 -18.93 -5.31 16.02
CA LEU A 209 -19.03 -5.55 14.58
C LEU A 209 -19.82 -4.45 13.86
N LEU A 210 -20.73 -3.76 14.55
CA LEU A 210 -21.57 -2.67 14.00
C LEU A 210 -20.99 -1.25 14.19
N ASP A 211 -19.94 -1.07 15.00
CA ASP A 211 -19.33 0.25 15.29
C ASP A 211 -18.52 0.81 14.08
N PHE A 212 -19.15 1.04 12.93
CA PHE A 212 -18.46 1.38 11.69
C PHE A 212 -17.86 2.80 11.64
N ASP A 213 -18.39 3.73 12.41
CA ASP A 213 -17.93 5.12 12.47
C ASP A 213 -16.49 5.24 12.96
N THR A 214 -16.05 4.34 13.85
CA THR A 214 -14.68 4.32 14.35
C THR A 214 -13.68 3.67 13.39
N TYR A 215 -14.14 2.85 12.42
CA TYR A 215 -13.25 2.09 11.52
C TYR A 215 -12.88 2.82 10.23
N GLY A 216 -13.57 3.90 9.90
CA GLY A 216 -13.34 4.67 8.68
C GLY A 216 -13.66 3.86 7.42
N LEU A 217 -14.78 3.13 7.44
CA LEU A 217 -15.24 2.32 6.29
C LEU A 217 -15.85 3.17 5.17
N ASN A 218 -16.29 4.39 5.50
CA ASN A 218 -16.82 5.32 4.52
C ASN A 218 -15.77 5.60 3.45
N GLN A 219 -16.17 5.39 2.21
CA GLN A 219 -15.41 5.77 1.03
C GLN A 219 -15.91 7.13 0.53
N PHE A 220 -15.19 7.72 -0.42
CA PHE A 220 -15.61 9.01 -0.99
C PHE A 220 -17.03 8.98 -1.56
N TRP A 221 -17.47 7.87 -2.18
CA TRP A 221 -18.81 7.77 -2.79
C TRP A 221 -19.77 6.84 -2.06
N THR A 222 -19.40 6.34 -0.88
CA THR A 222 -20.16 5.29 -0.18
C THR A 222 -20.12 5.54 1.32
N GLN A 223 -21.28 5.62 1.94
CA GLN A 223 -21.43 5.77 3.38
C GLN A 223 -22.19 4.57 3.94
N TYR A 224 -21.64 3.98 5.00
CA TYR A 224 -22.23 2.84 5.70
C TYR A 224 -22.92 3.31 6.98
N HIS A 225 -24.08 2.73 7.26
CA HIS A 225 -24.88 3.04 8.45
C HIS A 225 -25.28 1.75 9.15
N ALA A 226 -25.03 1.67 10.46
CA ALA A 226 -25.48 0.54 11.28
C ALA A 226 -26.91 0.74 11.81
N ASP A 227 -27.27 2.00 12.08
CA ASP A 227 -28.60 2.36 12.55
C ASP A 227 -29.45 2.84 11.37
N GLU A 228 -30.66 2.29 11.26
CA GLU A 228 -31.63 2.69 10.26
C GLU A 228 -32.18 4.09 10.60
N ASN A 229 -32.15 4.99 9.62
CA ASN A 229 -32.73 6.31 9.69
C ASN A 229 -33.92 6.39 8.72
N GLU A 230 -35.13 6.55 9.26
CA GLU A 230 -36.38 6.61 8.49
C GLU A 230 -36.41 7.79 7.49
N ASP A 231 -35.64 8.84 7.72
CA ASP A 231 -35.54 10.00 6.83
C ASP A 231 -34.54 9.80 5.67
N MET A 232 -33.86 8.66 5.61
CA MET A 232 -32.83 8.35 4.61
C MET A 232 -33.25 7.21 3.67
N ASN A 233 -33.06 7.42 2.37
CA ASN A 233 -33.20 6.35 1.38
C ASN A 233 -31.86 5.63 1.19
N TYR A 234 -31.83 4.34 1.52
CA TYR A 234 -30.66 3.48 1.29
C TYR A 234 -30.70 2.91 -0.13
N ASP A 235 -29.55 2.93 -0.81
CA ASP A 235 -29.39 2.36 -2.16
C ASP A 235 -29.08 0.86 -2.08
N TYR A 236 -28.30 0.48 -1.07
CA TYR A 236 -27.78 -0.87 -0.90
C TYR A 236 -27.95 -1.35 0.54
N ALA A 237 -27.97 -2.67 0.71
CA ALA A 237 -27.80 -3.33 2.01
C ALA A 237 -26.52 -4.16 2.00
N MET A 238 -25.81 -4.14 3.13
CA MET A 238 -24.70 -5.06 3.40
C MET A 238 -25.09 -5.92 4.61
N GLN A 239 -25.17 -7.22 4.42
CA GLN A 239 -25.48 -8.16 5.50
C GLN A 239 -24.26 -8.99 5.86
N LEU A 240 -23.87 -8.95 7.13
CA LEU A 240 -22.90 -9.88 7.70
C LEU A 240 -23.65 -11.11 8.24
N GLN A 241 -23.72 -12.15 7.42
CA GLN A 241 -24.41 -13.39 7.74
C GLN A 241 -23.47 -14.35 8.47
N LEU A 242 -23.68 -14.55 9.76
CA LEU A 242 -22.90 -15.47 10.56
C LEU A 242 -23.43 -16.89 10.35
N ALA A 243 -22.77 -17.64 9.48
CA ALA A 243 -23.23 -18.93 9.00
C ALA A 243 -22.95 -20.08 9.99
N ARG A 244 -21.76 -20.08 10.62
CA ARG A 244 -21.39 -21.13 11.58
C ARG A 244 -20.31 -20.67 12.55
N ILE A 245 -20.42 -21.12 13.80
CA ILE A 245 -19.36 -20.99 14.81
C ILE A 245 -18.96 -22.40 15.26
N ASN A 246 -17.70 -22.76 15.02
CA ASN A 246 -17.10 -24.02 15.47
C ASN A 246 -16.18 -23.74 16.65
N ILE A 247 -16.31 -24.51 17.73
CA ILE A 247 -15.41 -24.42 18.88
C ILE A 247 -14.88 -25.81 19.17
N SER A 248 -13.57 -25.96 19.26
CA SER A 248 -12.97 -27.24 19.62
C SER A 248 -13.18 -27.52 21.12
N PRO A 249 -13.26 -28.80 21.53
CA PRO A 249 -13.11 -29.13 22.93
C PRO A 249 -11.72 -28.70 23.45
N GLU A 250 -11.60 -28.59 24.76
CA GLU A 250 -10.32 -28.39 25.44
C GLU A 250 -9.44 -29.62 25.24
N GLN A 251 -8.22 -29.40 24.73
CA GLN A 251 -7.25 -30.46 24.52
C GLN A 251 -6.03 -30.23 25.41
N VAL A 252 -5.63 -31.27 26.13
CA VAL A 252 -4.37 -31.30 26.88
C VAL A 252 -3.54 -32.45 26.32
N ARG A 253 -2.40 -32.12 25.72
CA ARG A 253 -1.47 -33.12 25.18
C ARG A 253 -0.20 -33.11 26.00
N GLU A 254 0.23 -34.28 26.43
CA GLU A 254 1.45 -34.44 27.21
C GLU A 254 2.45 -35.31 26.46
N ARG A 255 3.72 -34.91 26.50
CA ARG A 255 4.82 -35.74 26.02
C ARG A 255 5.98 -35.77 27.01
N GLU A 256 6.61 -36.93 27.11
CA GLU A 256 7.81 -37.12 27.92
C GLU A 256 9.07 -37.04 27.03
N VAL A 257 10.02 -36.20 27.44
CA VAL A 257 11.31 -36.02 26.77
C VAL A 257 12.43 -36.30 27.76
N VAL A 258 13.31 -37.24 27.41
CA VAL A 258 14.50 -37.55 28.19
C VAL A 258 15.64 -36.64 27.77
N ARG A 259 16.18 -35.85 28.70
CA ARG A 259 17.34 -34.98 28.49
C ARG A 259 18.58 -35.56 29.17
N GLN A 260 19.71 -35.47 28.49
CA GLN A 260 21.01 -35.87 29.02
C GLN A 260 22.05 -34.82 28.67
N GLN A 261 22.88 -34.43 29.64
CA GLN A 261 23.97 -33.50 29.41
C GLN A 261 25.23 -33.94 30.14
N ARG A 262 26.40 -33.72 29.53
CA ARG A 262 27.68 -33.87 30.20
C ARG A 262 28.02 -32.55 30.89
N VAL A 263 28.07 -32.59 32.21
CA VAL A 263 28.32 -31.39 33.02
C VAL A 263 29.53 -31.61 33.92
N LYS A 264 30.29 -30.53 34.13
CA LYS A 264 31.37 -30.52 35.10
C LYS A 264 30.78 -30.59 36.50
N ASP A 265 31.17 -31.62 37.25
CA ASP A 265 30.77 -31.87 38.62
C ASP A 265 32.03 -31.84 39.50
N GLY A 266 32.57 -30.63 39.63
CA GLY A 266 33.82 -30.38 40.34
C GLY A 266 35.07 -30.78 39.55
N TRP A 267 36.10 -31.19 40.27
CA TRP A 267 37.40 -31.57 39.74
C TRP A 267 37.90 -32.84 40.44
N GLN A 268 38.73 -33.61 39.75
CA GLN A 268 39.42 -34.78 40.29
C GLN A 268 40.92 -34.63 40.08
N TYR A 269 41.73 -35.21 40.96
CA TYR A 269 43.19 -35.18 40.82
C TYR A 269 43.63 -36.13 39.71
N ARG A 270 44.51 -35.66 38.81
CA ARG A 270 45.17 -36.54 37.83
C ARG A 270 46.17 -37.40 38.58
N LEU A 271 46.18 -38.71 38.33
CA LEU A 271 47.16 -39.63 38.92
C LEU A 271 48.33 -39.85 37.96
N ASP A 272 49.56 -39.97 38.50
CA ASP A 272 50.75 -40.38 37.76
C ASP A 272 50.79 -41.90 37.55
N ALA A 273 51.80 -42.41 36.83
CA ALA A 273 51.92 -43.83 36.52
C ALA A 273 52.03 -44.74 37.76
N ASN A 274 52.30 -44.17 38.94
CA ASN A 274 52.47 -44.86 40.21
C ASN A 274 51.23 -44.71 41.13
N GLY A 275 50.17 -44.05 40.66
CA GLY A 275 48.94 -43.83 41.42
C GLY A 275 48.97 -42.66 42.40
N ASN A 276 50.00 -41.80 42.37
CA ASN A 276 50.08 -40.59 43.20
C ASN A 276 49.49 -39.38 42.46
N VAL A 277 49.09 -38.33 43.18
CA VAL A 277 48.60 -37.09 42.58
C VAL A 277 49.70 -36.45 41.74
N ALA A 278 49.46 -36.33 40.44
CA ALA A 278 50.37 -35.73 39.48
C ALA A 278 50.53 -34.23 39.76
N LYS A 279 51.78 -33.76 39.72
CA LYS A 279 52.16 -32.37 39.99
C LYS A 279 52.66 -31.68 38.72
N ASP A 280 52.38 -30.39 38.58
CA ASP A 280 52.88 -29.57 37.49
C ASP A 280 54.37 -29.24 37.65
N SER A 281 54.95 -28.54 36.67
CA SER A 281 56.36 -28.13 36.69
C SER A 281 56.72 -27.13 37.80
N LEU A 282 55.74 -26.63 38.55
CA LEU A 282 55.89 -25.75 39.71
C LEU A 282 55.56 -26.45 41.04
N GLY A 283 55.21 -27.74 41.01
CA GLY A 283 54.92 -28.56 42.19
C GLY A 283 53.48 -28.53 42.69
N ASN A 284 52.55 -27.92 41.94
CA ASN A 284 51.12 -27.87 42.31
C ASN A 284 50.35 -29.08 41.78
N ASP A 285 49.34 -29.53 42.51
CA ASP A 285 48.50 -30.66 42.12
C ASP A 285 47.69 -30.36 40.85
N ILE A 286 47.77 -31.27 39.87
CA ILE A 286 47.04 -31.17 38.61
C ILE A 286 45.59 -31.62 38.82
N LYS A 287 44.66 -30.69 38.61
CA LYS A 287 43.21 -30.91 38.66
C LYS A 287 42.65 -31.09 37.26
N GLU A 288 41.86 -32.13 37.07
CA GLU A 288 41.08 -32.37 35.86
C GLU A 288 39.59 -32.20 36.12
N ASP A 289 38.87 -31.74 35.10
CA ASP A 289 37.43 -31.58 35.18
C ASP A 289 36.74 -32.93 35.27
N LYS A 290 36.03 -33.18 36.38
CA LYS A 290 35.20 -34.38 36.53
C LYS A 290 33.91 -34.17 35.76
N ILE A 291 33.78 -34.81 34.61
CA ILE A 291 32.58 -34.71 33.77
C ILE A 291 31.67 -35.90 34.04
N ILE A 292 30.48 -35.64 34.56
CA ILE A 292 29.43 -36.65 34.74
C ILE A 292 28.32 -36.46 33.70
N THR A 293 27.62 -37.55 33.37
CA THR A 293 26.39 -37.48 32.56
C THR A 293 25.20 -37.35 33.49
N VAL A 294 24.58 -36.18 33.50
CA VAL A 294 23.33 -35.91 34.23
C VAL A 294 22.12 -36.18 33.35
N ARG A 295 21.01 -36.58 33.96
CA ARG A 295 19.75 -36.88 33.25
C ARG A 295 18.56 -36.21 33.93
N ALA A 296 17.60 -35.77 33.11
CA ALA A 296 16.29 -35.32 33.56
C ALA A 296 15.22 -35.83 32.59
N ARG A 297 14.03 -36.07 33.13
CA ARG A 297 12.81 -36.27 32.36
C ARG A 297 12.00 -34.99 32.38
N VAL A 298 11.64 -34.49 31.22
CA VAL A 298 10.82 -33.30 31.03
C VAL A 298 9.45 -33.76 30.56
N PHE A 299 8.40 -33.33 31.26
CA PHE A 299 7.01 -33.55 30.88
C PHE A 299 6.50 -32.25 30.30
N GLU A 300 6.39 -32.19 28.99
CA GLU A 300 5.91 -31.03 28.26
C GLU A 300 4.40 -31.18 28.04
N THR A 301 3.64 -30.15 28.40
CA THR A 301 2.19 -30.10 28.25
C THR A 301 1.78 -28.95 27.34
N GLU A 302 0.92 -29.27 26.37
CA GLU A 302 0.26 -28.34 25.45
C GLU A 302 -1.22 -28.26 25.83
N GLN A 303 -1.70 -27.07 26.16
CA GLN A 303 -3.12 -26.74 26.26
C GLN A 303 -3.55 -26.09 24.94
N PHE A 304 -4.50 -26.71 24.25
CA PHE A 304 -4.97 -26.27 22.94
C PHE A 304 -6.50 -26.16 22.92
N LYS A 305 -7.00 -25.04 22.39
CA LYS A 305 -8.42 -24.81 22.08
C LYS A 305 -8.51 -23.83 20.93
N GLN A 306 -9.47 -23.99 20.03
CA GLN A 306 -9.68 -23.06 18.92
C GLN A 306 -11.15 -22.75 18.71
N ALA A 307 -11.43 -21.56 18.18
CA ALA A 307 -12.74 -21.15 17.69
C ALA A 307 -12.61 -20.67 16.25
N GLU A 308 -13.64 -20.94 15.44
CA GLU A 308 -13.73 -20.56 14.05
C GLU A 308 -15.13 -20.01 13.78
N VAL A 309 -15.22 -18.85 13.14
CA VAL A 309 -16.42 -18.16 12.70
C VAL A 309 -16.41 -18.13 11.18
N LEU A 310 -17.38 -18.82 10.58
CA LEU A 310 -17.66 -18.78 9.15
C LEU A 310 -18.81 -17.80 8.92
N ALA A 311 -18.58 -16.80 8.08
CA ALA A 311 -19.53 -15.75 7.78
C ALA A 311 -19.55 -15.43 6.29
N ASN A 312 -20.63 -14.82 5.81
CA ASN A 312 -20.72 -14.26 4.47
C ASN A 312 -21.04 -12.77 4.57
N VAL A 313 -20.43 -11.96 3.72
CA VAL A 313 -20.79 -10.56 3.51
C VAL A 313 -21.56 -10.49 2.20
N VAL A 314 -22.82 -10.11 2.27
CA VAL A 314 -23.72 -10.06 1.12
C VAL A 314 -24.07 -8.61 0.84
N PHE A 315 -23.81 -8.15 -0.38
CA PHE A 315 -24.26 -6.85 -0.87
C PHE A 315 -25.51 -7.01 -1.73
N THR A 316 -26.54 -6.22 -1.45
CA THR A 316 -27.83 -6.27 -2.14
C THR A 316 -28.21 -4.89 -2.65
N ASP A 317 -28.65 -4.81 -3.90
CA ASP A 317 -29.30 -3.63 -4.45
C ASP A 317 -30.75 -3.57 -3.93
N LEU A 318 -31.07 -2.55 -3.15
CA LEU A 318 -32.40 -2.44 -2.53
C LEU A 318 -33.50 -2.08 -3.54
N LYS A 319 -33.14 -1.48 -4.67
CA LYS A 319 -34.08 -1.11 -5.73
C LYS A 319 -34.38 -2.29 -6.65
N ALA A 320 -33.35 -3.05 -7.03
CA ALA A 320 -33.50 -4.25 -7.87
C ALA A 320 -33.91 -5.49 -7.06
N GLN A 321 -33.67 -5.49 -5.75
CA GLN A 321 -33.81 -6.66 -4.86
C GLN A 321 -32.92 -7.84 -5.27
N GLU A 322 -31.71 -7.53 -5.77
CA GLU A 322 -30.77 -8.53 -6.27
C GLU A 322 -29.47 -8.50 -5.46
N THR A 323 -28.92 -9.67 -5.17
CA THR A 323 -27.56 -9.79 -4.63
C THR A 323 -26.57 -9.37 -5.71
N ILE A 324 -25.79 -8.35 -5.41
CA ILE A 324 -24.76 -7.82 -6.30
C ILE A 324 -23.49 -8.67 -6.17
N GLU A 325 -23.10 -8.96 -4.93
CA GLU A 325 -21.84 -9.63 -4.64
C GLU A 325 -21.89 -10.34 -3.28
N GLN A 326 -21.12 -11.41 -3.15
CA GLN A 326 -20.98 -12.17 -1.90
C GLN A 326 -19.53 -12.55 -1.63
N PHE A 327 -19.07 -12.25 -0.42
CA PHE A 327 -17.74 -12.62 0.06
C PHE A 327 -17.84 -13.59 1.24
N ASN A 328 -17.06 -14.66 1.21
CA ASN A 328 -16.99 -15.60 2.32
C ASN A 328 -15.83 -15.21 3.24
N ILE A 329 -16.09 -15.11 4.54
CA ILE A 329 -15.09 -14.87 5.57
C ILE A 329 -14.95 -16.13 6.44
N ASN A 330 -13.72 -16.59 6.59
CA ASN A 330 -13.34 -17.53 7.63
C ASN A 330 -12.44 -16.81 8.63
N SER A 331 -12.91 -16.66 9.86
CA SER A 331 -12.18 -16.04 10.95
C SER A 331 -11.99 -17.03 12.09
N GLY A 332 -10.93 -16.89 12.88
CA GLY A 332 -10.74 -17.77 14.01
C GLY A 332 -9.72 -17.28 15.02
N PHE A 333 -9.80 -17.87 16.20
CA PHE A 333 -8.91 -17.62 17.32
C PHE A 333 -8.36 -18.96 17.85
N VAL A 334 -7.05 -19.02 18.02
CA VAL A 334 -6.35 -20.20 18.54
C VAL A 334 -5.74 -19.86 19.90
N PHE A 335 -6.18 -20.58 20.92
CA PHE A 335 -5.54 -20.61 22.23
C PHE A 335 -4.55 -21.77 22.28
N GLU A 336 -3.28 -21.43 22.45
CA GLU A 336 -2.20 -22.39 22.60
C GLU A 336 -1.30 -21.95 23.76
N HIS A 337 -1.13 -22.83 24.75
CA HIS A 337 -0.28 -22.57 25.90
C HIS A 337 0.58 -23.77 26.24
N PHE A 338 1.88 -23.52 26.39
CA PHE A 338 2.87 -24.54 26.69
C PHE A 338 3.48 -24.33 28.06
N TYR A 339 3.55 -25.40 28.85
CA TYR A 339 4.32 -25.45 30.08
C TYR A 339 4.98 -26.80 30.24
N ALA A 340 5.97 -26.88 31.14
CA ALA A 340 6.62 -28.15 31.43
C ALA A 340 6.86 -28.34 32.92
N THR A 341 6.95 -29.60 33.32
CA THR A 341 7.54 -29.99 34.61
C THR A 341 8.72 -30.91 34.36
N PHE A 342 9.62 -31.07 35.34
CA PHE A 342 10.75 -31.96 35.17
C PHE A 342 11.07 -32.76 36.43
N ARG A 343 11.67 -33.93 36.24
CA ARG A 343 12.18 -34.81 37.29
C ARG A 343 13.60 -35.26 36.98
N GLY A 344 14.54 -35.00 37.88
CA GLY A 344 15.95 -35.35 37.72
C GLY A 344 16.87 -34.14 37.92
N ASP A 345 18.06 -34.17 37.33
CA ASP A 345 19.05 -33.10 37.51
C ASP A 345 18.76 -31.92 36.57
N ARG A 346 18.48 -30.74 37.15
CA ARG A 346 18.18 -29.50 36.41
C ARG A 346 19.29 -29.08 35.44
N ARG A 347 20.54 -29.50 35.69
CA ARG A 347 21.68 -29.24 34.81
C ARG A 347 21.59 -29.99 33.48
N ALA A 348 20.71 -30.99 33.36
CA ALA A 348 20.44 -31.70 32.11
C ALA A 348 19.47 -30.97 31.16
N LEU A 349 18.77 -29.93 31.63
CA LEU A 349 17.77 -29.19 30.85
C LEU A 349 18.43 -28.25 29.85
N ASN A 350 17.85 -28.14 28.65
CA ASN A 350 18.25 -27.12 27.68
C ASN A 350 17.59 -25.76 27.98
N ASN A 351 17.80 -24.75 27.12
CA ASN A 351 17.22 -23.42 27.35
C ASN A 351 15.70 -23.40 27.14
N ASP A 352 15.16 -24.17 26.20
CA ASP A 352 13.72 -24.23 25.92
C ASP A 352 12.96 -24.89 27.08
N ASP A 353 13.48 -26.01 27.60
CA ASP A 353 12.96 -26.67 28.80
C ASP A 353 12.92 -25.67 29.98
N ARG A 354 13.98 -24.88 30.15
CA ARG A 354 14.06 -23.86 31.21
C ARG A 354 13.05 -22.74 31.05
N ASN A 355 12.65 -22.41 29.83
CA ASN A 355 11.60 -21.44 29.56
C ASN A 355 10.22 -22.07 29.85
N LEU A 356 9.98 -23.29 29.37
CA LEU A 356 8.71 -23.99 29.57
C LEU A 356 8.41 -24.29 31.05
N ILE A 357 9.41 -24.62 31.87
CA ILE A 357 9.20 -24.87 33.32
C ILE A 357 8.93 -23.58 34.13
N ARG A 358 9.13 -22.39 33.55
CA ARG A 358 8.74 -21.12 34.19
C ARG A 358 7.25 -20.84 34.01
N ASN A 359 6.64 -21.39 32.97
CA ASN A 359 5.22 -21.27 32.72
C ASN A 359 4.43 -22.17 33.69
N ARG A 360 3.21 -21.76 34.01
CA ARG A 360 2.26 -22.54 34.82
C ARG A 360 1.02 -22.86 33.98
N PRO A 361 0.26 -23.91 34.32
CA PRO A 361 -1.05 -24.13 33.73
C PRO A 361 -1.92 -22.88 33.90
N ILE A 362 -2.65 -22.51 32.87
CA ILE A 362 -3.65 -21.43 32.90
C ILE A 362 -5.03 -22.00 32.54
N PRO A 363 -6.12 -21.38 33.03
CA PRO A 363 -7.46 -21.80 32.61
C PRO A 363 -7.64 -21.59 31.10
N PHE A 364 -8.39 -22.48 30.46
CA PHE A 364 -8.81 -22.28 29.09
C PHE A 364 -9.73 -21.05 29.00
N PRO A 365 -9.66 -20.27 27.90
CA PRO A 365 -10.61 -19.20 27.65
C PRO A 365 -12.03 -19.78 27.50
N THR A 366 -13.02 -19.00 27.93
CA THR A 366 -14.44 -19.36 27.76
C THR A 366 -14.80 -19.33 26.27
N ASN A 367 -15.88 -20.03 25.91
CA ASN A 367 -16.34 -20.07 24.52
C ASN A 367 -16.74 -18.68 24.03
N GLU A 368 -17.42 -17.91 24.88
CA GLU A 368 -17.85 -16.55 24.61
C GLU A 368 -16.66 -15.61 24.36
N GLN A 369 -15.57 -15.77 25.13
CA GLN A 369 -14.36 -14.97 24.95
C GLN A 369 -13.68 -15.33 23.61
N MET A 370 -13.58 -16.61 23.29
CA MET A 370 -12.98 -17.02 22.01
C MET A 370 -13.81 -16.58 20.79
N ILE A 371 -15.14 -16.59 20.90
CA ILE A 371 -16.03 -16.04 19.87
C ILE A 371 -15.78 -14.54 19.71
N PHE A 372 -15.69 -13.80 20.82
CA PHE A 372 -15.38 -12.37 20.80
C PHE A 372 -14.01 -12.08 20.17
N ASP A 373 -12.97 -12.82 20.55
CA ASP A 373 -11.61 -12.65 20.01
C ASP A 373 -11.54 -13.01 18.51
N SER A 374 -12.33 -14.00 18.06
CA SER A 374 -12.50 -14.26 16.62
C SER A 374 -13.20 -13.10 15.91
N GLY A 375 -14.07 -12.37 16.60
CA GLY A 375 -14.73 -11.17 16.10
C GLY A 375 -13.79 -10.07 15.63
N GLU A 376 -12.66 -9.86 16.32
CA GLU A 376 -11.68 -8.84 15.91
C GLU A 376 -10.98 -9.21 14.59
N ASP A 377 -10.68 -10.49 14.36
CA ASP A 377 -10.15 -10.95 13.06
C ASP A 377 -11.23 -10.89 11.95
N LEU A 378 -12.47 -11.27 12.26
CA LEU A 378 -13.61 -11.16 11.33
C LEU A 378 -13.77 -9.73 10.82
N LYS A 379 -13.68 -8.78 11.74
CA LYS A 379 -13.80 -7.35 11.52
C LYS A 379 -12.68 -6.77 10.66
N LEU A 380 -11.43 -7.19 10.88
CA LEU A 380 -10.33 -6.80 9.99
C LEU A 380 -10.56 -7.29 8.55
N LYS A 381 -11.02 -8.54 8.39
CA LYS A 381 -11.34 -9.10 7.08
C LYS A 381 -12.51 -8.39 6.41
N LEU A 382 -13.55 -8.03 7.17
CA LEU A 382 -14.66 -7.23 6.69
C LEU A 382 -14.18 -5.86 6.19
N LYS A 383 -13.30 -5.20 6.94
CA LYS A 383 -12.69 -3.93 6.52
C LYS A 383 -11.92 -4.06 5.22
N ASP A 384 -11.11 -5.12 5.07
CA ASP A 384 -10.34 -5.35 3.84
C ASP A 384 -11.29 -5.51 2.64
N ILE A 385 -12.35 -6.31 2.78
CA ILE A 385 -13.39 -6.50 1.74
C ILE A 385 -14.02 -5.16 1.35
N ILE A 386 -14.46 -4.36 2.33
CA ILE A 386 -15.08 -3.05 2.09
C ILE A 386 -14.10 -2.07 1.46
N SER A 387 -12.82 -2.13 1.82
CA SER A 387 -11.81 -1.22 1.27
C SER A 387 -11.45 -1.54 -0.19
N ASP A 388 -11.48 -2.81 -0.57
CA ASP A 388 -11.16 -3.28 -1.93
C ASP A 388 -12.37 -3.21 -2.87
N TYR A 389 -13.58 -3.44 -2.34
CA TYR A 389 -14.81 -3.40 -3.10
C TYR A 389 -15.35 -1.97 -3.22
N LYS A 390 -15.71 -1.55 -4.45
CA LYS A 390 -16.29 -0.24 -4.74
C LYS A 390 -17.65 -0.41 -5.39
N LEU A 391 -18.67 0.14 -4.74
CA LEU A 391 -20.07 0.15 -5.19
C LEU A 391 -20.34 1.20 -6.29
#